data_AF-T1BWB0-F1
#
_entry.id   AF-T1BWB0-F1
#
_cell.length_a   1.000
_cell.length_b   1.000
_cell.length_c   1.000
_cell.angle_alpha   90.00
_cell.angle_beta   90.00
_cell.angle_gamma   90.00
#
_symmetry.space_group_name_H-M   'P 1'
#
loop_
_entity.id
_entity.type
_entity.pdbx_description
1 polymer ?
#
loop_
_entity_poly.entity_id
_entity_poly.type
_entity_poly.pdbx_seq_one_letter_code
_entity_poly.pdbx_strand_id
1 'polypeptide(L)'
;FRSDACCGVLEGGPRTLEEIRGEGLDPDALTVALGQLKRKGLLVPGRSLALAADPPATLEEEEVLSQLDQGNLPVSSEVRTNLARRGLVSVERTVERRWSLSPQGASVSLEGAGPEGVGALTAQHLLKDRWRTLAFRPYDVRAPVPFVGGARYHPYLEWLRQVEEVLVGLGFEEYRGPIVEQEFYNNDLLFMPQEHPARSLQDMLALAGLEGGRIPAALLRSVAAVHEGRAPPRQRSALSPG
;
A
#
# COMPACT_ATOMS: atom_id res chain seq x y z
N PHE A 1 24.02 19.34 -11.77
CA PHE A 1 24.77 20.11 -12.78
C PHE A 1 25.86 20.86 -12.07
N ARG A 2 27.11 20.41 -12.24
CA ARG A 2 28.29 21.04 -11.63
C ARG A 2 29.46 20.98 -12.61
N SER A 3 29.27 21.61 -13.76
CA SER A 3 30.33 21.73 -14.76
C SER A 3 31.46 22.64 -14.25
N ASP A 4 31.13 23.59 -13.37
CA ASP A 4 32.03 24.38 -12.54
C ASP A 4 33.01 23.52 -11.72
N ALA A 5 32.52 22.48 -11.05
CA ALA A 5 33.34 21.60 -10.24
C ALA A 5 34.35 20.83 -11.11
N CYS A 6 33.94 20.41 -12.32
CA CYS A 6 34.85 19.76 -13.27
C CYS A 6 35.89 20.73 -13.85
N CYS A 7 35.53 22.00 -14.08
CA CYS A 7 36.49 23.03 -14.48
C CYS A 7 37.53 23.28 -13.37
N GLY A 8 37.10 23.41 -12.10
CA GLY A 8 38.01 23.60 -10.97
C GLY A 8 39.03 22.47 -10.79
N VAL A 9 38.63 21.21 -11.05
CA VAL A 9 39.56 20.06 -11.05
C VAL A 9 40.63 20.19 -12.15
N LEU A 10 40.25 20.71 -13.32
CA LEU A 10 41.09 20.82 -14.52
C LEU A 10 41.93 22.11 -14.58
N GLU A 11 41.63 23.13 -13.76
CA GLU A 11 42.43 24.36 -13.62
C GLU A 11 43.86 24.08 -13.13
N GLY A 12 44.07 22.98 -12.40
CA GLY A 12 45.38 22.53 -11.91
C GLY A 12 46.30 21.92 -12.99
N GLY A 13 45.88 21.86 -14.25
CA GLY A 13 46.65 21.30 -15.37
C GLY A 13 46.05 20.02 -15.98
N PRO A 14 46.68 19.43 -17.01
CA PRO A 14 46.15 18.27 -17.71
C PRO A 14 46.11 17.02 -16.81
N ARG A 15 44.91 16.48 -16.56
CA ARG A 15 44.70 15.31 -15.69
C ARG A 15 44.12 14.10 -16.43
N THR A 16 44.40 12.91 -15.95
CA THR A 16 43.80 11.68 -16.50
C THR A 16 42.36 11.49 -16.02
N LEU A 17 41.57 10.71 -16.76
CA LEU A 17 40.18 10.39 -16.41
C LEU A 17 40.07 9.66 -15.05
N GLU A 18 41.11 8.91 -14.67
CA GLU A 18 41.19 8.21 -13.39
C GLU A 18 41.44 9.18 -12.22
N GLU A 19 42.31 10.18 -12.41
CA GLU A 19 42.57 11.23 -11.42
C GLU A 19 41.32 12.07 -11.13
N ILE A 20 40.55 12.44 -12.16
CA ILE A 20 39.34 13.25 -12.02
C ILE A 20 38.22 12.48 -11.28
N ARG A 21 38.12 11.16 -11.51
CA ARG A 21 37.19 10.29 -10.76
C ARG A 21 37.58 10.16 -9.29
N GLY A 22 38.88 10.30 -8.97
CA GLY A 22 39.40 10.23 -7.61
C GLY A 22 39.03 11.43 -6.72
N GLU A 23 38.56 12.55 -7.29
CA GLU A 23 38.23 13.77 -6.53
C GLU A 23 36.82 13.77 -5.91
N GLY A 24 36.11 12.63 -5.95
CA GLY A 24 34.83 12.47 -5.25
C GLY A 24 33.62 13.11 -5.95
N LEU A 25 33.73 13.41 -7.24
CA LEU A 25 32.59 13.79 -8.07
C LEU A 25 31.72 12.57 -8.40
N ASP A 26 30.41 12.75 -8.40
CA ASP A 26 29.46 11.73 -8.83
C ASP A 26 29.79 11.26 -10.27
N PRO A 27 29.97 9.95 -10.53
CA PRO A 27 30.41 9.44 -11.83
C PRO A 27 29.48 9.81 -13.00
N ASP A 28 28.18 9.88 -12.73
CA ASP A 28 27.18 10.24 -13.74
C ASP A 28 27.22 11.74 -14.03
N ALA A 29 27.30 12.56 -12.97
CA ALA A 29 27.49 14.00 -13.11
C ALA A 29 28.79 14.36 -13.85
N LEU A 30 29.89 13.65 -13.58
CA LEU A 30 31.18 13.83 -14.26
C LEU A 30 31.08 13.52 -15.75
N THR A 31 30.40 12.43 -16.10
CA THR A 31 30.22 12.03 -17.51
C THR A 31 29.41 13.08 -18.29
N VAL A 32 28.36 13.63 -17.68
CA VAL A 32 27.55 14.71 -18.25
C VAL A 32 28.37 16.00 -18.40
N ALA A 33 29.12 16.39 -17.37
CA ALA A 33 29.94 17.60 -17.37
C ALA A 33 31.04 17.55 -18.45
N LEU A 34 31.79 16.45 -18.55
CA LEU A 34 32.80 16.25 -19.60
C LEU A 34 32.19 16.29 -21.00
N GLY A 35 30.99 15.72 -21.19
CA GLY A 35 30.25 15.79 -22.45
C GLY A 35 29.87 17.22 -22.84
N GLN A 36 29.46 18.04 -21.86
CA GLN A 36 29.14 19.45 -22.09
C GLN A 36 30.38 20.29 -22.41
N LEU A 37 31.47 20.12 -21.66
CA LEU A 37 32.73 20.83 -21.88
C LEU A 37 33.31 20.52 -23.27
N LYS A 38 33.25 19.25 -23.70
CA LYS A 38 33.62 18.84 -25.05
C LYS A 38 32.74 19.50 -26.12
N ARG A 39 31.42 19.52 -25.92
CA ARG A 39 30.47 20.12 -26.87
C ARG A 39 30.66 21.63 -27.02
N LYS A 40 31.05 22.32 -25.94
CA LYS A 40 31.35 23.75 -25.95
C LYS A 40 32.76 24.08 -26.44
N GLY A 41 33.56 23.08 -26.80
CA GLY A 41 34.94 23.26 -27.26
C GLY A 41 35.91 23.68 -26.15
N LEU A 42 35.50 23.56 -24.88
CA LEU A 42 36.28 23.96 -23.72
C LEU A 42 37.20 22.82 -23.22
N LEU A 43 37.09 21.63 -23.80
CA LEU A 43 37.89 20.45 -23.45
C LEU A 43 38.78 20.05 -24.63
N VAL A 44 40.09 19.96 -24.41
CA VAL A 44 41.04 19.37 -25.35
C VAL A 44 41.14 17.87 -25.07
N PRO A 45 40.68 17.00 -26.00
CA PRO A 45 40.76 15.56 -25.82
C PRO A 45 42.19 15.05 -26.07
N GLY A 46 42.68 14.23 -25.15
CA GLY A 46 44.01 13.60 -25.23
C GLY A 46 44.16 12.46 -24.25
N ARG A 47 45.40 11.98 -24.07
CA ARG A 47 45.75 10.98 -23.04
C ARG A 47 45.52 11.51 -21.62
N SER A 48 45.63 12.83 -21.48
CA SER A 48 45.14 13.63 -20.35
C SER A 48 44.15 14.66 -20.90
N LEU A 49 43.13 14.99 -20.10
CA LEU A 49 42.13 16.00 -20.41
C LEU A 49 42.62 17.36 -19.91
N ALA A 50 42.54 18.38 -20.75
CA ALA A 50 42.92 19.76 -20.41
C ALA A 50 41.83 20.74 -20.86
N LEU A 51 41.72 21.87 -20.17
CA LEU A 51 40.87 22.98 -20.60
C LEU A 51 41.52 23.71 -21.78
N ALA A 52 40.73 24.03 -22.81
CA ALA A 52 41.21 24.67 -24.03
C ALA A 52 41.44 26.19 -23.89
N ALA A 53 40.83 26.81 -22.86
CA ALA A 53 40.96 28.22 -22.47
C ALA A 53 40.47 28.37 -21.02
N ASP A 54 40.71 29.54 -20.40
CA ASP A 54 40.17 29.89 -19.07
C ASP A 54 38.63 29.86 -19.13
N PRO A 55 37.97 28.84 -18.54
CA PRO A 55 36.54 28.71 -18.64
C PRO A 55 35.88 29.82 -17.80
N PRO A 56 34.73 30.38 -18.24
CA PRO A 56 33.97 31.28 -17.38
C PRO A 56 33.58 30.58 -16.08
N ALA A 57 33.65 31.30 -14.96
CA ALA A 57 33.41 30.76 -13.60
C ALA A 57 32.04 30.07 -13.42
N THR A 58 31.06 30.41 -14.25
CA THR A 58 29.77 29.73 -14.37
C THR A 58 29.35 29.67 -15.83
N LEU A 59 28.76 28.55 -16.24
CA LEU A 59 28.19 28.43 -17.58
C LEU A 59 26.82 29.12 -17.61
N GLU A 60 26.50 29.81 -18.70
CA GLU A 60 25.21 30.53 -18.89
C GLU A 60 23.96 29.68 -18.55
N GLU A 61 24.02 28.37 -18.77
CA GLU A 61 22.90 27.45 -18.46
C GLU A 61 22.72 27.20 -16.95
N GLU A 62 23.80 27.21 -16.16
CA GLU A 62 23.74 27.04 -14.70
C GLU A 62 23.20 28.31 -14.02
N GLU A 63 23.56 29.48 -14.54
CA GLU A 63 23.04 30.77 -14.06
C GLU A 63 21.52 30.88 -14.27
N VAL A 64 21.02 30.45 -15.44
CA VAL A 64 19.58 30.44 -15.73
C VAL A 64 18.81 29.45 -14.84
N LEU A 65 19.36 28.26 -14.57
CA LEU A 65 18.72 27.29 -13.67
C LEU A 65 18.69 27.79 -12.22
N SER A 66 19.74 28.47 -11.75
CA SER A 66 19.78 29.10 -10.43
C SER A 66 18.74 30.21 -10.27
N GLN A 67 18.54 31.03 -11.31
CA GLN A 67 17.49 32.06 -11.31
C GLN A 67 16.08 31.47 -11.26
N LEU A 68 15.84 30.35 -11.94
CA LEU A 68 14.56 29.63 -11.91
C LEU A 68 14.27 29.02 -10.53
N ASP A 69 15.28 28.47 -9.86
CA ASP A 69 15.17 27.92 -8.50
C ASP A 69 14.83 29.01 -7.47
N GLN A 70 15.40 30.21 -7.64
CA GLN A 70 15.11 31.39 -6.81
C GLN A 70 13.75 32.04 -7.12
N GLY A 71 12.93 31.45 -8.00
CA GLY A 71 11.61 31.97 -8.37
C GLY A 71 11.64 33.17 -9.30
N ASN A 72 12.79 33.50 -9.89
CA ASN A 72 12.94 34.62 -10.80
C ASN A 72 12.57 34.18 -12.24
N LEU A 73 11.42 34.66 -12.71
CA LEU A 73 10.74 34.12 -13.90
C LEU A 73 10.91 34.87 -15.25
N PRO A 74 11.79 35.86 -15.47
CA PRO A 74 11.91 36.44 -16.81
C PRO A 74 12.84 35.60 -17.70
N VAL A 75 12.56 34.29 -17.83
CA VAL A 75 13.24 33.42 -18.80
C VAL A 75 12.39 33.36 -20.07
N SER A 76 13.00 33.62 -21.23
CA SER A 76 12.32 33.59 -22.53
C SER A 76 11.68 32.21 -22.81
N SER A 77 10.60 32.20 -23.60
CA SER A 77 9.89 30.97 -23.98
C SER A 77 10.79 29.96 -24.70
N GLU A 78 11.75 30.44 -25.49
CA GLU A 78 12.73 29.64 -26.21
C GLU A 78 13.67 28.89 -25.25
N VAL A 79 14.20 29.59 -24.25
CA VAL A 79 15.09 29.00 -23.25
C VAL A 79 14.34 27.96 -22.40
N ARG A 80 13.11 28.25 -21.96
CA ARG A 80 12.26 27.28 -21.23
C ARG A 80 12.00 26.01 -22.04
N THR A 81 11.69 26.16 -23.33
CA THR A 81 11.45 25.02 -24.22
C THR A 81 12.71 24.18 -24.41
N ASN A 82 13.86 24.85 -24.53
CA ASN A 82 15.15 24.17 -24.67
C ASN A 82 15.53 23.38 -23.40
N LEU A 83 15.36 23.98 -22.22
CA LEU A 83 15.62 23.34 -20.93
C LEU A 83 14.66 22.17 -20.67
N ALA A 84 13.37 22.32 -21.00
CA ALA A 84 12.38 21.26 -20.85
C ALA A 84 12.69 20.06 -21.77
N ARG A 85 13.10 20.30 -23.03
CA ARG A 85 13.50 19.23 -23.97
C ARG A 85 14.72 18.44 -23.47
N ARG A 86 15.58 19.09 -22.69
CA ARG A 86 16.76 18.46 -22.07
C ARG A 86 16.45 17.78 -20.72
N GLY A 87 15.20 17.81 -20.26
CA GLY A 87 14.78 17.23 -18.98
C GLY A 87 15.27 18.01 -17.76
N LEU A 88 15.60 19.29 -17.90
CA LEU A 88 16.17 20.12 -16.82
C LEU A 88 15.10 20.85 -16.01
N VAL A 89 13.92 21.07 -16.59
CA VAL A 89 12.79 21.75 -15.94
C VAL A 89 11.47 21.09 -16.36
N SER A 90 10.51 21.03 -15.45
CA SER A 90 9.11 20.70 -15.75
C SER A 90 8.31 21.99 -15.93
N VAL A 91 7.42 22.02 -16.93
CA VAL A 91 6.53 23.17 -17.19
C VAL A 91 5.11 22.73 -16.91
N GLU A 92 4.56 23.15 -15.77
CA GLU A 92 3.16 22.90 -15.41
C GLU A 92 2.30 24.13 -15.72
N ARG A 93 1.12 23.90 -16.31
CA ARG A 93 0.14 24.95 -16.59
C ARG A 93 -0.93 24.93 -15.51
N THR A 94 -0.92 25.92 -14.63
CA THR A 94 -1.96 26.11 -13.61
C THR A 94 -2.95 27.17 -14.09
N VAL A 95 -4.24 26.83 -14.13
CA VAL A 95 -5.31 27.78 -14.43
C VAL A 95 -5.94 28.24 -13.12
N GLU A 96 -5.69 29.48 -12.74
CA GLU A 96 -6.39 30.10 -11.61
C GLU A 96 -7.67 30.78 -12.12
N ARG A 97 -8.83 30.35 -11.62
CA ARG A 97 -10.11 31.00 -11.87
C ARG A 97 -10.56 31.67 -10.58
N ARG A 98 -10.90 32.97 -10.66
CA ARG A 98 -11.48 33.72 -9.55
C ARG A 98 -12.90 34.11 -9.91
N TRP A 99 -13.81 33.93 -8.97
CA TRP A 99 -15.19 34.36 -9.08
C TRP A 99 -15.45 35.43 -8.02
N SER A 100 -16.21 36.45 -8.39
CA SER A 100 -16.73 37.45 -7.47
C SER A 100 -18.21 37.68 -7.77
N LEU A 101 -18.96 38.10 -6.76
CA LEU A 101 -20.36 38.47 -6.95
C LEU A 101 -20.45 39.72 -7.83
N SER A 102 -21.36 39.71 -8.80
CA SER A 102 -21.69 40.93 -9.55
C SER A 102 -22.50 41.90 -8.66
N PRO A 103 -22.49 43.21 -8.95
CA PRO A 103 -23.33 44.17 -8.24
C PRO A 103 -24.83 43.81 -8.23
N GLN A 104 -25.32 43.18 -9.31
CA GLN A 104 -26.72 42.71 -9.40
C GLN A 104 -26.97 41.48 -8.51
N GLY A 105 -25.99 40.59 -8.40
CA GLY A 105 -26.08 39.44 -7.49
C GLY A 105 -26.10 39.86 -6.01
N ALA A 106 -25.42 40.97 -5.68
CA ALA A 106 -25.33 41.47 -4.30
C ALA A 106 -26.63 42.11 -3.81
N SER A 107 -27.52 42.51 -4.72
CA SER A 107 -28.82 43.11 -4.39
C SER A 107 -29.98 42.10 -4.32
N VAL A 108 -29.73 40.80 -4.54
CA VAL A 108 -30.76 39.76 -4.47
C VAL A 108 -30.98 39.33 -3.01
N SER A 109 -32.21 39.43 -2.52
CA SER A 109 -32.58 38.84 -1.22
C SER A 109 -32.65 37.31 -1.33
N LEU A 110 -31.97 36.62 -0.42
CA LEU A 110 -31.97 35.15 -0.32
C LEU A 110 -33.04 34.62 0.65
N GLU A 111 -33.85 35.49 1.26
CA GLU A 111 -34.93 35.07 2.14
C GLU A 111 -35.96 34.26 1.35
N GLY A 112 -36.14 32.99 1.73
CA GLY A 112 -37.05 32.07 1.05
C GLY A 112 -36.47 31.40 -0.21
N ALA A 113 -35.20 31.61 -0.55
CA ALA A 113 -34.52 31.00 -1.70
C ALA A 113 -34.19 29.50 -1.51
N GLY A 114 -35.15 28.72 -0.99
CA GLY A 114 -35.12 27.28 -1.10
C GLY A 114 -35.51 26.88 -2.54
N PRO A 115 -35.00 25.76 -3.06
CA PRO A 115 -35.44 25.27 -4.36
C PRO A 115 -36.95 24.99 -4.32
N GLU A 116 -37.72 25.74 -5.09
CA GLU A 116 -39.15 25.51 -5.27
C GLU A 116 -39.36 24.16 -5.98
N GLY A 117 -40.26 23.33 -5.45
CA GLY A 117 -40.64 22.07 -6.08
C GLY A 117 -40.94 20.94 -5.11
N VAL A 118 -41.57 19.89 -5.63
CA VAL A 118 -41.92 18.69 -4.88
C VAL A 118 -40.69 17.80 -4.72
N GLY A 119 -40.39 17.39 -3.49
CA GLY A 119 -39.20 16.57 -3.17
C GLY A 119 -39.35 15.08 -3.47
N ALA A 120 -40.57 14.53 -3.41
CA ALA A 120 -40.84 13.12 -3.69
C ALA A 120 -42.17 12.93 -4.43
N LEU A 121 -42.18 12.03 -5.39
CA LEU A 121 -43.39 11.59 -6.07
C LEU A 121 -44.23 10.74 -5.11
N THR A 122 -45.52 11.06 -4.97
CA THR A 122 -46.46 10.33 -4.10
C THR A 122 -47.49 9.58 -4.93
N ALA A 123 -48.12 8.56 -4.34
CA ALA A 123 -49.22 7.84 -4.97
C ALA A 123 -50.37 8.77 -5.40
N GLN A 124 -50.67 9.82 -4.63
CA GLN A 124 -51.70 10.79 -5.00
C GLN A 124 -51.36 11.63 -6.22
N HIS A 125 -50.07 11.93 -6.45
CA HIS A 125 -49.62 12.66 -7.64
C HIS A 125 -49.80 11.83 -8.91
N LEU A 126 -49.60 10.51 -8.81
CA LEU A 126 -49.82 9.55 -9.89
C LEU A 126 -51.31 9.38 -10.18
N LEU A 127 -52.12 9.13 -9.16
CA LEU A 127 -53.56 8.88 -9.30
C LEU A 127 -54.33 10.07 -9.90
N LYS A 128 -53.83 11.30 -9.70
CA LYS A 128 -54.46 12.54 -10.20
C LYS A 128 -53.76 13.14 -11.42
N ASP A 129 -52.82 12.42 -12.04
CA ASP A 129 -52.00 12.88 -13.18
C ASP A 129 -51.25 14.22 -12.95
N ARG A 130 -51.12 14.66 -11.69
CA ARG A 130 -50.48 15.93 -11.33
C ARG A 130 -48.97 15.93 -11.54
N TRP A 131 -48.35 14.76 -11.56
CA TRP A 131 -46.90 14.60 -11.79
C TRP A 131 -46.44 15.19 -13.13
N ARG A 132 -47.32 15.29 -14.14
CA ARG A 132 -46.99 15.88 -15.44
C ARG A 132 -46.76 17.39 -15.40
N THR A 133 -47.33 18.09 -14.41
CA THR A 133 -47.30 19.55 -14.29
C THR A 133 -46.52 20.04 -13.07
N LEU A 134 -46.12 19.13 -12.17
CA LEU A 134 -45.36 19.48 -10.97
C LEU A 134 -43.89 19.73 -11.32
N ALA A 135 -43.32 20.80 -10.77
CA ALA A 135 -41.88 21.01 -10.75
C ALA A 135 -41.27 20.16 -9.62
N PHE A 136 -40.32 19.28 -9.96
CA PHE A 136 -39.59 18.47 -8.99
C PHE A 136 -38.25 19.11 -8.64
N ARG A 137 -37.90 19.03 -7.36
CA ARG A 137 -36.57 19.46 -6.92
C ARG A 137 -35.51 18.55 -7.55
N PRO A 138 -34.38 19.10 -8.07
CA PRO A 138 -33.26 18.29 -8.51
C PRO A 138 -32.76 17.38 -7.39
N TYR A 139 -32.63 16.08 -7.69
CA TYR A 139 -32.13 15.09 -6.73
C TYR A 139 -30.60 15.17 -6.65
N ASP A 140 -30.07 15.46 -5.47
CA ASP A 140 -28.62 15.45 -5.24
C ASP A 140 -28.13 14.03 -4.99
N VAL A 141 -27.52 13.42 -6.01
CA VAL A 141 -26.95 12.07 -5.96
C VAL A 141 -25.76 11.94 -5.00
N ARG A 142 -25.19 13.06 -4.53
CA ARG A 142 -24.08 13.08 -3.57
C ARG A 142 -24.55 13.22 -2.13
N ALA A 143 -25.85 13.44 -1.92
CA ALA A 143 -26.39 13.58 -0.58
C ALA A 143 -26.21 12.27 0.21
N PRO A 144 -25.95 12.34 1.52
CA PRO A 144 -25.89 11.17 2.36
C PRO A 144 -27.23 10.45 2.34
N VAL A 145 -27.20 9.15 2.04
CA VAL A 145 -28.38 8.30 2.07
C VAL A 145 -28.69 7.87 3.50
N PRO A 146 -29.97 7.71 3.86
CA PRO A 146 -30.32 7.14 5.15
C PRO A 146 -29.77 5.71 5.25
N PHE A 147 -29.21 5.37 6.41
CA PHE A 147 -28.75 4.01 6.67
C PHE A 147 -29.95 3.06 6.76
N VAL A 148 -30.00 2.10 5.85
CA VAL A 148 -30.95 0.98 5.94
C VAL A 148 -30.29 -0.13 6.75
N GLY A 149 -30.73 -0.28 8.01
CA GLY A 149 -30.26 -1.34 8.89
C GLY A 149 -30.85 -2.70 8.54
N GLY A 150 -30.07 -3.76 8.74
CA GLY A 150 -30.49 -5.16 8.59
C GLY A 150 -29.68 -6.06 9.53
N ALA A 151 -30.17 -7.28 9.78
CA ALA A 151 -29.43 -8.26 10.57
C ALA A 151 -28.10 -8.59 9.87
N ARG A 152 -27.01 -8.58 10.63
CA ARG A 152 -25.68 -8.97 10.15
C ARG A 152 -25.17 -10.13 11.00
N TYR A 153 -24.46 -11.05 10.36
CA TYR A 153 -23.74 -12.07 11.11
C TYR A 153 -22.55 -11.45 11.85
N HIS A 154 -22.16 -12.09 12.95
CA HIS A 154 -20.89 -11.78 13.58
C HIS A 154 -19.77 -12.12 12.59
N PRO A 155 -18.83 -11.19 12.29
CA PRO A 155 -17.82 -11.40 11.23
C PRO A 155 -17.03 -12.70 11.36
N TYR A 156 -16.70 -13.10 12.59
CA TYR A 156 -16.02 -14.37 12.85
C TYR A 156 -16.85 -15.61 12.44
N LEU A 157 -18.16 -15.60 12.66
CA LEU A 157 -19.04 -16.72 12.27
C LEU A 157 -19.24 -16.80 10.76
N GLU A 158 -19.23 -15.65 10.09
CA GLU A 158 -19.24 -15.60 8.63
C GLU A 158 -17.97 -16.20 8.04
N TRP A 159 -16.81 -15.81 8.57
CA TRP A 159 -15.53 -16.39 8.18
C TRP A 159 -15.44 -17.90 8.48
N LEU A 160 -15.89 -18.33 9.66
CA LEU A 160 -15.87 -19.75 10.04
C LEU A 160 -16.70 -20.61 9.07
N ARG A 161 -17.88 -20.11 8.65
CA ARG A 161 -18.70 -20.78 7.64
C ARG A 161 -18.02 -20.88 6.28
N GLN A 162 -17.31 -19.84 5.86
CA GLN A 162 -16.55 -19.91 4.60
C GLN A 162 -15.47 -20.99 4.65
N VAL A 163 -14.77 -21.13 5.78
CA VAL A 163 -13.76 -22.19 5.97
C VAL A 163 -14.42 -23.58 5.97
N GLU A 164 -15.55 -23.73 6.65
CA GLU A 164 -16.35 -24.96 6.67
C GLU A 164 -16.78 -25.37 5.24
N GLU A 165 -17.36 -24.45 4.48
CA GLU A 165 -17.79 -24.67 3.09
C GLU A 165 -16.64 -25.12 2.19
N VAL A 166 -15.45 -24.53 2.34
CA VAL A 166 -14.26 -24.92 1.58
C VAL A 166 -13.82 -26.34 1.93
N LEU A 167 -13.73 -26.68 3.22
CA LEU A 167 -13.30 -28.02 3.66
C LEU A 167 -14.29 -29.10 3.24
N VAL A 168 -15.60 -28.85 3.42
CA VAL A 168 -16.65 -29.77 2.95
C VAL A 168 -16.62 -29.89 1.43
N GLY A 169 -16.39 -28.80 0.71
CA GLY A 169 -16.23 -28.80 -0.75
C GLY A 169 -15.02 -29.62 -1.25
N LEU A 170 -13.99 -29.80 -0.41
CA LEU A 170 -12.85 -30.68 -0.67
C LEU A 170 -13.12 -32.15 -0.30
N GLY A 171 -14.29 -32.48 0.25
CA GLY A 171 -14.68 -33.83 0.65
C GLY A 171 -14.34 -34.19 2.10
N PHE A 172 -13.98 -33.22 2.95
CA PHE A 172 -13.83 -33.47 4.38
C PHE A 172 -15.20 -33.55 5.08
N GLU A 173 -15.26 -34.28 6.19
CA GLU A 173 -16.44 -34.38 7.05
C GLU A 173 -16.22 -33.61 8.36
N GLU A 174 -17.25 -32.90 8.83
CA GLU A 174 -17.18 -32.14 10.09
C GLU A 174 -17.22 -33.08 11.31
N TYR A 175 -16.25 -32.94 12.21
CA TYR A 175 -16.28 -33.58 13.52
C TYR A 175 -16.57 -32.54 14.63
N ARG A 176 -17.54 -32.85 15.51
CA ARG A 176 -17.87 -32.03 16.68
C ARG A 176 -17.52 -32.76 17.97
N GLY A 177 -16.51 -32.23 18.67
CA GLY A 177 -16.08 -32.73 19.97
C GLY A 177 -16.74 -32.00 21.15
N PRO A 178 -16.54 -32.51 22.38
CA PRO A 178 -16.95 -31.80 23.59
C PRO A 178 -16.11 -30.53 23.81
N ILE A 179 -16.65 -29.57 24.57
CA ILE A 179 -15.90 -28.35 24.97
C ILE A 179 -14.79 -28.71 25.97
N VAL A 180 -15.03 -29.75 26.79
CA VAL A 180 -14.08 -30.27 27.78
C VAL A 180 -13.59 -31.62 27.29
N GLU A 181 -12.29 -31.74 27.11
CA GLU A 181 -11.63 -32.96 26.64
C GLU A 181 -10.79 -33.59 27.77
N GLN A 182 -10.63 -34.91 27.74
CA GLN A 182 -9.75 -35.59 28.68
C GLN A 182 -8.28 -35.39 28.28
N GLU A 183 -7.42 -35.23 29.28
CA GLU A 183 -5.97 -35.04 29.09
C GLU A 183 -5.35 -36.14 28.20
N PHE A 184 -5.86 -37.37 28.32
CA PHE A 184 -5.48 -38.49 27.48
C PHE A 184 -5.72 -38.25 25.98
N TYR A 185 -6.90 -37.75 25.59
CA TYR A 185 -7.24 -37.53 24.18
C TYR A 185 -6.57 -36.28 23.62
N ASN A 186 -6.46 -35.22 24.43
CA ASN A 186 -5.86 -33.96 24.00
C ASN A 186 -4.33 -34.03 23.86
N ASN A 187 -3.66 -34.92 24.62
CA ASN A 187 -2.20 -34.95 24.70
C ASN A 187 -1.62 -36.35 24.43
N ASP A 188 -1.96 -37.34 25.26
CA ASP A 188 -1.27 -38.64 25.25
C ASP A 188 -1.49 -39.40 23.94
N LEU A 189 -2.72 -39.37 23.42
CA LEU A 189 -3.10 -40.01 22.17
C LEU A 189 -2.42 -39.37 20.95
N LEU A 190 -2.14 -38.07 21.03
CA LEU A 190 -1.39 -37.32 20.00
C LEU A 190 0.13 -37.47 20.17
N PHE A 191 0.57 -38.35 21.07
CA PHE A 191 1.97 -38.63 21.35
C PHE A 191 2.74 -37.43 21.92
N MET A 192 2.06 -36.51 22.61
CA MET A 192 2.72 -35.42 23.32
C MET A 192 3.29 -35.91 24.67
N PRO A 193 4.58 -35.66 24.99
CA PRO A 193 5.18 -36.08 26.26
C PRO A 193 4.47 -35.52 27.50
N GLN A 194 4.54 -36.23 28.62
CA GLN A 194 3.95 -35.78 29.91
C GLN A 194 4.64 -34.52 30.44
N GLU A 195 5.95 -34.44 30.28
CA GLU A 195 6.77 -33.30 30.72
C GLU A 195 6.78 -32.14 29.71
N HIS A 196 5.89 -32.16 28.71
CA HIS A 196 5.88 -31.11 27.69
C HIS A 196 5.41 -29.77 28.29
N PRO A 197 6.12 -28.65 28.07
CA PRO A 197 5.77 -27.35 28.68
C PRO A 197 4.32 -26.91 28.44
N ALA A 198 3.76 -27.21 27.25
CA ALA A 198 2.37 -26.89 26.93
C ALA A 198 1.31 -27.62 27.78
N ARG A 199 1.70 -28.57 28.65
CA ARG A 199 0.82 -29.21 29.64
C ARG A 199 0.85 -28.50 30.99
N SER A 200 1.59 -27.41 31.11
CA SER A 200 1.64 -26.63 32.33
C SER A 200 0.28 -26.02 32.67
N LEU A 201 0.03 -25.76 33.96
CA LEU A 201 -1.17 -25.05 34.43
C LEU A 201 -1.31 -23.63 33.85
N GLN A 202 -0.23 -23.06 33.30
CA GLN A 202 -0.26 -21.73 32.69
C GLN A 202 -0.83 -21.79 31.27
N ASP A 203 -0.68 -22.93 30.59
CA ASP A 203 -1.12 -23.13 29.21
C ASP A 203 -2.42 -23.94 29.12
N MET A 204 -2.72 -24.77 30.13
CA MET A 204 -3.88 -25.65 30.16
C MET A 204 -4.80 -25.38 31.35
N LEU A 205 -6.09 -25.20 31.08
CA LEU A 205 -7.11 -25.04 32.10
C LEU A 205 -7.59 -26.42 32.61
N ALA A 206 -7.08 -26.83 33.77
CA ALA A 206 -7.54 -28.02 34.46
C ALA A 206 -8.87 -27.76 35.20
N LEU A 207 -9.79 -28.72 35.14
CA LEU A 207 -11.07 -28.64 35.83
C LEU A 207 -11.01 -29.43 37.14
N ALA A 208 -11.44 -28.80 38.23
CA ALA A 208 -11.54 -29.45 39.54
C ALA A 208 -12.91 -30.12 39.72
N GLY A 209 -12.93 -31.28 40.41
CA GLY A 209 -14.17 -31.94 40.84
C GLY A 209 -14.94 -32.68 39.74
N LEU A 210 -14.33 -32.88 38.56
CA LEU A 210 -14.86 -33.74 37.51
C LEU A 210 -14.02 -35.00 37.40
N GLU A 211 -14.67 -36.16 37.44
CA GLU A 211 -14.02 -37.42 37.09
C GLU A 211 -14.03 -37.61 35.58
N GLY A 212 -12.89 -38.02 35.02
CA GLY A 212 -12.76 -38.29 33.59
C GLY A 212 -13.67 -39.43 33.13
N GLY A 213 -14.10 -39.37 31.87
CA GLY A 213 -14.84 -40.46 31.25
C GLY A 213 -13.99 -41.74 31.14
N ARG A 214 -14.65 -42.88 30.92
CA ARG A 214 -13.94 -44.16 30.80
C ARG A 214 -13.13 -44.22 29.51
N ILE A 215 -11.80 -44.32 29.64
CA ILE A 215 -10.89 -44.58 28.51
C ILE A 215 -10.84 -46.09 28.22
N PRO A 216 -10.91 -46.54 26.95
CA PRO A 216 -10.74 -47.95 26.61
C PRO A 216 -9.38 -48.49 27.08
N ALA A 217 -9.40 -49.49 27.97
CA ALA A 217 -8.18 -49.99 28.61
C ALA A 217 -7.15 -50.56 27.63
N ALA A 218 -7.60 -51.10 26.49
CA ALA A 218 -6.70 -51.57 25.43
C ALA A 218 -5.95 -50.41 24.76
N LEU A 219 -6.64 -49.29 24.49
CA LEU A 219 -6.05 -48.10 23.90
C LEU A 219 -5.05 -47.45 24.87
N LEU A 220 -5.45 -47.27 26.14
CA LEU A 220 -4.59 -46.71 27.19
C LEU A 220 -3.28 -47.50 27.33
N ARG A 221 -3.36 -48.84 27.36
CA ARG A 221 -2.16 -49.71 27.44
C ARG A 221 -1.26 -49.57 26.22
N SER A 222 -1.83 -49.44 25.02
CA SER A 222 -1.05 -49.26 23.79
C SER A 222 -0.32 -47.92 23.79
N VAL A 223 -1.02 -46.84 24.13
CA VAL A 223 -0.43 -45.50 24.21
C VAL A 223 0.68 -45.48 25.25
N ALA A 224 0.44 -45.97 26.47
CA ALA A 224 1.45 -46.03 27.53
C ALA A 224 2.70 -46.83 27.11
N ALA A 225 2.52 -47.98 26.45
CA ALA A 225 3.64 -48.78 25.97
C ALA A 225 4.54 -47.98 25.00
N VAL A 226 3.95 -47.28 24.02
CA VAL A 226 4.71 -46.51 23.03
C VAL A 226 5.43 -45.32 23.67
N HIS A 227 4.78 -44.60 24.60
CA HIS A 227 5.41 -43.51 25.36
C HIS A 227 6.60 -43.96 26.21
N GLU A 228 6.56 -45.19 26.74
CA GLU A 228 7.65 -45.78 27.52
C GLU A 228 8.71 -46.49 26.66
N GLY A 229 8.62 -46.40 25.32
CA GLY A 229 9.56 -47.07 24.40
C GLY A 229 9.41 -48.59 24.33
N ARG A 230 8.28 -49.13 24.80
CA ARG A 230 7.92 -50.55 24.69
C ARG A 230 7.09 -50.80 23.43
N ALA A 231 7.16 -52.01 22.88
CA ALA A 231 6.30 -52.39 21.77
C ALA A 231 4.82 -52.40 22.22
N PRO A 232 3.88 -51.84 21.43
CA PRO A 232 2.47 -51.88 21.78
C PRO A 232 1.97 -53.34 21.83
N PRO A 233 1.04 -53.66 22.75
CA PRO A 233 0.47 -55.00 22.82
C PRO A 233 -0.15 -55.36 21.47
N ARG A 234 0.27 -56.50 20.90
CA ARG A 234 -0.19 -56.97 19.59
C ARG A 234 -1.72 -57.01 19.56
N GLN A 235 -2.35 -56.10 18.83
CA GLN A 235 -3.75 -56.24 18.47
C GLN A 235 -3.84 -57.33 17.40
N ARG A 236 -4.38 -58.50 17.76
CA ARG A 236 -4.94 -59.43 16.77
C ARG A 236 -6.28 -58.86 16.33
N SER A 237 -6.23 -57.84 15.49
CA SER A 237 -7.38 -57.31 14.79
C SER A 237 -7.11 -57.50 13.31
N ALA A 238 -7.93 -58.29 12.62
CA ALA A 238 -7.98 -58.23 11.18
C ALA A 238 -8.28 -56.77 10.83
N LEU A 239 -7.35 -56.11 10.12
CA LEU A 239 -7.66 -54.89 9.40
C LEU A 239 -8.93 -55.20 8.60
N SER A 240 -10.05 -54.55 8.93
CA SER A 240 -11.30 -54.79 8.22
C SER A 240 -11.12 -54.43 6.74
N PRO A 241 -11.85 -55.10 5.83
CA PRO A 241 -11.81 -54.81 4.41
C PRO A 241 -12.66 -53.57 4.10
N GLY A 242 -12.19 -52.73 3.17
CA GLY A 242 -12.96 -51.61 2.61
C GLY A 242 -12.20 -50.31 2.68
#